data_AF-A0A4Y2A4P8-F1
#
_entry.id   AF-A0A4Y2A4P8-F1
#
_cell.length_a   1.000
_cell.length_b   1.000
_cell.length_c   1.000
_cell.angle_alpha   90.00
_cell.angle_beta   90.00
_cell.angle_gamma   90.00
#
_symmetry.space_group_name_H-M   'P 1'
#
loop_
_entity.id
_entity.type
_entity.pdbx_description
1 polymer ?
#
loop_
_entity_poly.entity_id
_entity_poly.type
_entity_poly.pdbx_seq_one_letter_code
_entity_poly.pdbx_strand_id
1 'polypeptide(L)'
;MDFRSKDYFALITWQRVGCFKPPLLMNVPFKEIETMVKVRKTEEWSKYLCDTQAVERCIRLVSEESESVYGKEKRHNFILNRIRSRSLIKHYDAKRDCNL
;
A
#
# COMPACT_ATOMS: atom_id res chain seq x y z
N MET A 1 13.38 5.76 -15.86
CA MET A 1 13.18 7.20 -15.69
C MET A 1 14.02 7.88 -16.74
N ASP A 2 13.38 8.40 -17.78
CA ASP A 2 14.05 9.25 -18.76
C ASP A 2 13.87 10.70 -18.32
N PHE A 3 14.91 11.28 -17.74
CA PHE A 3 14.89 12.64 -17.17
C PHE A 3 14.69 13.75 -18.22
N ARG A 4 14.65 13.40 -19.51
CA ARG A 4 14.45 14.34 -20.62
C ARG A 4 12.99 14.40 -21.08
N SER A 5 12.10 13.60 -20.51
CA SER A 5 10.68 13.62 -20.86
C SER A 5 10.03 14.95 -20.45
N LYS A 6 9.24 15.52 -21.35
CA LYS A 6 8.38 16.68 -21.08
C LYS A 6 6.98 16.29 -20.56
N ASP A 7 6.65 15.01 -20.64
CA ASP A 7 5.37 14.44 -20.17
C ASP A 7 5.61 13.51 -18.96
N TYR A 8 4.83 13.73 -17.90
CA TYR A 8 4.87 12.93 -16.69
C TYR A 8 4.57 11.45 -16.94
N PHE A 9 3.68 11.12 -17.90
CA PHE A 9 3.37 9.73 -18.22
C PHE A 9 4.55 8.98 -18.83
N ALA A 10 5.43 9.69 -19.55
CA ALA A 10 6.63 9.12 -20.16
C ALA A 10 7.83 9.02 -19.19
N LEU A 11 7.76 9.64 -18.00
CA LEU A 11 8.76 9.43 -16.94
C LEU A 11 8.68 8.01 -16.34
N ILE A 12 7.47 7.45 -16.31
CA ILE A 12 7.20 6.12 -15.78
C ILE A 12 7.44 5.08 -16.89
N THR A 13 8.46 4.26 -16.71
CA THR A 13 8.71 3.14 -17.63
C THR A 13 7.75 1.99 -17.29
N TRP A 14 6.50 2.08 -17.77
CA TRP A 14 5.44 1.09 -17.51
C TRP A 14 5.84 -0.34 -17.86
N GLN A 15 6.67 -0.53 -18.88
CA GLN A 15 7.20 -1.85 -19.28
C GLN A 15 8.19 -2.46 -18.27
N ARG A 16 8.79 -1.64 -17.41
CA ARG A 16 9.85 -2.05 -16.47
C ARG A 16 9.29 -2.48 -15.11
N VAL A 17 8.04 -2.15 -14.84
CA VAL A 17 7.32 -2.52 -13.62
C VAL A 17 6.28 -3.56 -14.00
N GLY A 18 6.30 -4.74 -13.36
CA GLY A 18 5.23 -5.71 -13.56
C GLY A 18 3.89 -5.05 -13.22
N CYS A 19 2.98 -4.98 -14.19
CA CYS A 19 1.60 -4.58 -13.92
C CYS A 19 0.91 -5.73 -13.19
N PHE A 20 0.81 -5.62 -11.87
CA PHE A 20 0.09 -6.58 -11.05
C PHE A 20 -1.36 -6.17 -10.94
N LYS A 21 -2.25 -7.18 -10.98
CA LYS A 21 -3.66 -6.97 -10.70
C LYS A 21 -3.79 -6.45 -9.26
N PRO A 22 -4.55 -5.37 -9.01
CA PRO A 22 -4.77 -4.88 -7.66
C PRO A 22 -5.30 -6.02 -6.78
N PRO A 23 -4.91 -6.11 -5.50
CA PRO A 23 -5.42 -7.14 -4.59
C PRO A 23 -6.95 -7.22 -4.58
N LEU A 24 -7.61 -6.06 -4.66
CA LEU A 24 -9.06 -5.93 -4.74
C LEU A 24 -9.67 -6.64 -5.96
N LEU A 25 -8.94 -6.65 -7.07
CA LEU A 25 -9.39 -7.23 -8.33
C LEU A 25 -8.86 -8.65 -8.55
N MET A 26 -8.01 -9.20 -7.67
CA MET A 26 -7.40 -10.53 -7.84
C MET A 26 -8.43 -11.57 -8.31
N ASN A 27 -9.59 -11.60 -7.66
CA ASN A 27 -10.64 -12.58 -7.89
C ASN A 27 -11.69 -12.19 -8.94
N VAL A 28 -11.62 -10.96 -9.50
CA VAL A 28 -12.61 -10.46 -10.46
C VAL A 28 -12.16 -10.75 -11.90
N PRO A 29 -12.86 -11.57 -12.70
CA PRO A 29 -12.48 -11.85 -14.08
C PRO A 29 -12.45 -10.58 -14.95
N PHE A 30 -11.51 -10.51 -15.90
CA PHE A 30 -11.31 -9.31 -16.71
C PHE A 30 -12.56 -8.88 -17.48
N LYS A 31 -13.33 -9.85 -18.00
CA LYS A 31 -14.59 -9.59 -18.71
C LYS A 31 -15.62 -8.86 -17.84
N GLU A 32 -15.65 -9.15 -16.54
CA GLU A 32 -16.55 -8.48 -15.60
C GLU A 32 -16.11 -7.02 -15.37
N ILE A 33 -14.81 -6.79 -15.20
CA ILE A 33 -14.23 -5.45 -15.13
C ILE A 33 -14.59 -4.62 -16.38
N GLU A 34 -14.45 -5.19 -17.57
CA GLU A 34 -14.84 -4.51 -18.82
C GLU A 34 -16.33 -4.13 -18.84
N THR A 35 -17.20 -5.02 -18.37
CA THR A 35 -18.64 -4.74 -18.30
C THR A 35 -18.96 -3.65 -17.28
N MET A 36 -18.30 -3.64 -16.12
CA MET A 36 -18.49 -2.60 -15.10
C MET A 36 -18.10 -1.22 -15.61
N VAL A 37 -16.96 -1.13 -16.31
CA VAL A 37 -16.48 0.12 -16.94
C VAL A 37 -17.46 0.61 -18.00
N LYS A 38 -17.96 -0.29 -18.87
CA LYS A 38 -18.94 0.06 -19.92
C LYS A 38 -20.27 0.56 -19.36
N VAL A 39 -20.75 -0.07 -18.29
CA VAL A 39 -22.04 0.27 -17.66
C VAL A 39 -21.93 1.48 -16.73
N ARG A 40 -20.71 2.02 -16.50
CA ARG A 40 -20.41 3.02 -15.44
C ARG A 40 -21.02 2.61 -14.10
N LYS A 41 -21.03 1.31 -13.82
CA LYS A 41 -21.61 0.78 -12.60
C LYS A 41 -20.58 0.98 -11.50
N THR A 42 -20.88 1.90 -10.58
CA THR A 42 -20.14 1.97 -9.32
C THR A 42 -20.56 0.75 -8.52
N GLU A 43 -19.73 -0.27 -8.49
CA GLU A 43 -19.93 -1.36 -7.53
C GLU A 43 -19.88 -0.79 -6.12
N GLU A 44 -20.82 -1.19 -5.27
CA GLU A 44 -20.69 -1.00 -3.83
C GLU A 44 -19.58 -1.93 -3.34
N TRP A 45 -18.33 -1.51 -3.55
CA TRP A 45 -17.19 -2.14 -2.92
C TRP A 45 -17.42 -2.16 -1.41
N SER A 46 -16.97 -3.22 -0.75
CA SER A 46 -16.95 -3.25 0.71
C SER A 46 -16.33 -1.95 1.22
N LYS A 47 -17.00 -1.27 2.15
CA LYS A 47 -16.44 -0.10 2.83
C LYS A 47 -15.22 -0.57 3.61
N TYR A 48 -14.06 -0.55 2.99
CA TYR A 48 -12.79 -0.73 3.67
C TYR A 48 -12.65 0.41 4.65
N LEU A 49 -12.40 0.10 5.92
CA LEU A 49 -12.11 1.10 6.94
C LEU A 49 -10.70 1.66 6.69
N CYS A 50 -10.61 2.57 5.72
CA CYS A 50 -9.40 3.29 5.36
C CYS A 50 -8.99 4.29 6.46
N ASP A 51 -9.94 4.71 7.29
CA ASP A 51 -9.73 5.73 8.34
C ASP A 51 -9.40 5.13 9.71
N THR A 52 -8.96 3.87 9.75
CA THR A 52 -8.48 3.30 11.01
C THR A 52 -7.11 3.85 11.38
N GLN A 53 -6.87 4.02 12.68
CA GLN A 53 -5.56 4.38 13.21
C GLN A 53 -4.45 3.40 12.76
N ALA A 54 -4.80 2.13 12.52
CA ALA A 54 -3.87 1.13 12.00
C ALA A 54 -3.39 1.46 10.58
N VAL A 55 -4.31 1.88 9.69
CA VAL A 55 -3.97 2.32 8.32
C VAL A 55 -3.09 3.56 8.36
N GLU A 56 -3.45 4.58 9.16
CA GLU A 56 -2.64 5.79 9.32
C GLU A 56 -1.21 5.49 9.79
N ARG A 57 -1.07 4.60 10.78
CA ARG A 57 0.24 4.17 11.29
C ARG A 57 1.07 3.43 10.24
N CYS A 58 0.44 2.62 9.40
CA CYS A 58 1.12 1.92 8.30
C CYS A 58 1.62 2.90 7.24
N ILE A 59 0.76 3.85 6.81
CA ILE A 59 1.14 4.89 5.85
C ILE A 59 2.31 5.71 6.39
N ARG A 60 2.23 6.15 7.66
CA ARG A 60 3.30 6.90 8.30
C ARG A 60 4.62 6.13 8.31
N LEU A 61 4.60 4.85 8.69
CA LEU A 61 5.80 4.01 8.69
C LEU A 61 6.42 3.97 7.28
N VAL A 62 5.64 3.69 6.24
CA VAL A 62 6.17 3.59 4.87
C VAL A 62 6.74 4.93 4.38
N SER A 63 6.13 6.05 4.76
CA SER A 63 6.61 7.39 4.41
C SER A 63 7.93 7.73 5.13
N GLU A 64 7.98 7.55 6.46
CA GLU A 64 9.20 7.75 7.26
C GLU A 64 10.38 6.91 6.72
N GLU A 65 10.13 5.64 6.38
CA GLU A 65 11.18 4.76 5.84
C GLU A 65 11.60 5.10 4.41
N SER A 66 10.70 5.68 3.62
CA SER A 66 11.03 6.13 2.26
C SER A 66 11.91 7.37 2.27
N GLU A 67 11.84 8.17 3.33
CA GLU A 67 12.71 9.32 3.54
C GLU A 67 14.10 8.90 4.09
N SER A 68 14.13 7.91 4.98
CA SER A 68 15.35 7.53 5.71
C SER A 68 16.27 6.54 4.97
N VAL A 69 15.72 5.68 4.10
CA VAL A 69 16.48 4.58 3.46
C VAL A 69 16.41 4.65 1.94
N TYR A 70 17.57 4.68 1.28
CA TYR A 70 17.66 4.63 -0.17
C TYR A 70 17.74 3.18 -0.70
N GLY A 71 17.00 2.90 -1.78
CA GLY A 71 16.98 1.59 -2.46
C GLY A 71 15.81 0.70 -2.06
N LYS A 72 15.26 -0.06 -3.03
CA LYS A 72 14.03 -0.86 -2.85
C LYS A 72 14.19 -1.96 -1.79
N GLU A 73 15.25 -2.75 -1.90
CA GLU A 73 15.47 -3.91 -1.02
C GLU A 73 15.77 -3.48 0.42
N LYS A 74 16.64 -2.48 0.60
CA LYS A 74 16.96 -1.93 1.91
C LYS A 74 15.72 -1.37 2.61
N ARG A 75 14.89 -0.60 1.89
CA ARG A 75 13.60 -0.11 2.41
C ARG A 75 12.68 -1.26 2.82
N HIS A 76 12.52 -2.26 1.95
CA HIS A 76 11.67 -3.41 2.24
C HIS A 76 12.10 -4.16 3.51
N ASN A 77 13.39 -4.49 3.61
CA ASN A 77 13.95 -5.20 4.76
C ASN A 77 13.84 -4.37 6.05
N PHE A 78 14.03 -3.04 5.95
CA PHE A 78 13.87 -2.15 7.10
C PHE A 78 12.42 -2.12 7.59
N ILE A 79 11.45 -1.96 6.69
CA ILE A 79 10.02 -1.98 7.02
C ILE A 79 9.65 -3.30 7.71
N LEU A 80 10.10 -4.44 7.16
CA LEU A 80 9.86 -5.76 7.77
C LEU A 80 10.46 -5.88 9.16
N ASN A 81 11.71 -5.45 9.34
CA ASN A 81 12.37 -5.48 10.65
C ASN A 81 11.64 -4.59 11.67
N ARG A 82 11.15 -3.42 11.25
CA ARG A 82 10.40 -2.50 12.12
C ARG A 82 9.03 -3.05 12.49
N ILE A 83 8.32 -3.66 11.55
CA ILE A 83 7.07 -4.37 11.83
C ILE A 83 7.31 -5.49 12.84
N ARG A 84 8.35 -6.31 12.62
CA ARG A 84 8.70 -7.42 13.53
C ARG A 84 9.13 -6.93 14.91
N SER A 85 9.88 -5.84 14.99
CA SER A 85 10.24 -5.22 16.27
C SER A 85 9.00 -4.73 17.01
N ARG A 86 8.05 -4.08 16.30
CA ARG A 86 6.79 -3.61 16.90
C ARG A 86 5.88 -4.74 17.33
N SER A 87 5.85 -5.87 16.61
CA SER A 87 5.05 -7.03 17.02
C SER A 87 5.54 -7.72 18.30
N LEU A 88 6.80 -7.49 18.69
CA LEU A 88 7.33 -7.98 19.96
C LEU A 88 6.88 -7.12 21.16
N ILE A 89 6.41 -5.90 20.91
CA ILE A 89 5.86 -5.03 21.96
C ILE A 89 4.49 -5.58 22.34
N LYS A 90 4.26 -5.78 23.64
CA LYS A 90 2.93 -6.17 24.14
C LYS A 90 1.88 -5.18 23.66
N HIS A 91 0.84 -5.70 23.02
CA HIS A 91 -0.34 -4.91 22.69
C HIS A 91 -1.19 -4.77 23.96
N TYR A 92 -1.65 -3.56 24.22
CA TYR A 92 -2.55 -3.24 25.32
C TYR A 92 -3.75 -2.50 24.74
N ASP A 93 -4.94 -3.03 24.99
CA ASP A 93 -6.17 -2.47 24.42
C ASP A 93 -6.67 -1.29 25.26
N ALA A 94 -6.42 -1.32 26.57
CA ALA A 94 -6.68 -0.22 27.48
C ALA A 94 -5.44 0.14 28.31
N LYS A 95 -5.38 1.39 28.76
CA LYS A 95 -4.30 1.89 29.64
C LYS A 95 -4.20 1.10 30.96
N ARG A 96 -5.30 0.47 31.39
CA ARG A 96 -5.37 -0.39 32.58
C ARG A 96 -4.62 -1.71 32.42
N ASP A 97 -4.43 -2.16 31.18
CA ASP A 97 -3.79 -3.43 30.86
C ASP A 97 -2.26 -3.28 30.92
N CYS A 98 -1.75 -2.04 30.83
CA CYS A 98 -0.36 -1.70 31.09
C CYS A 98 -0.11 -1.73 32.61
N ASN A 99 0.27 -2.90 33.14
CA ASN A 99 0.86 -3.00 34.48
C ASN A 99 2.30 -2.46 34.42
N LEU A 100 2.46 -1.14 34.60
CA LEU A 100 3.73 -0.45 34.84
C LEU A 100 3.91 -0.20 36.34
#